data_AF-A0A7C7VZA2-F1
#
_entry.id   AF-A0A7C7VZA2-F1
#
_cell.length_a   1.000
_cell.length_b   1.000
_cell.length_c   1.000
_cell.angle_alpha   90.00
_cell.angle_beta   90.00
_cell.angle_gamma   90.00
#
_symmetry.space_group_name_H-M   'P 1'
#
loop_
_entity.id
_entity.type
_entity.pdbx_description
1 polymer ?
#
loop_
_entity_poly.entity_id
_entity_poly.type
_entity_poly.pdbx_seq_one_letter_code
_entity_poly.pdbx_strand_id
1 'polypeptide(L)'
;DAGKFVLGICLGAQLISHCLGGVVRKNKFKEVGWFPVSLTPIAWEHPIFSILPATFQALHWHGDTFSIPGRALHMASSEACHNQAFVYGDRVIGLQFHLETTEKGLEDIMKGSPGDMEAGDGDLYVQHPDIIREKSRNLLGEIRANLFKLMDAVKDARP
;
A
#
# COMPACT_ATOMS: atom_id res chain seq x y z
N ASP A 1 17.86 3.94 -14.77
CA ASP A 1 18.61 4.33 -15.99
C ASP A 1 17.99 5.53 -16.72
N ALA A 2 16.72 5.49 -17.14
CA ALA A 2 16.08 6.64 -17.83
C ALA A 2 15.69 7.83 -16.92
N GLY A 3 16.06 7.83 -15.64
CA GLY A 3 15.78 8.90 -14.67
C GLY A 3 14.29 9.15 -14.33
N LYS A 4 13.40 8.23 -14.70
CA LYS A 4 11.94 8.37 -14.50
C LYS A 4 11.51 8.00 -13.09
N PHE A 5 10.47 8.68 -12.62
CA PHE A 5 9.73 8.29 -11.42
C PHE A 5 8.76 7.17 -11.75
N VAL A 6 8.65 6.20 -10.85
CA VAL A 6 7.77 5.04 -10.98
C VAL A 6 7.04 4.84 -9.65
N LEU A 7 5.73 4.72 -9.71
CA LEU A 7 4.89 4.33 -8.58
C LEU A 7 4.19 3.02 -8.94
N GLY A 8 4.45 1.96 -8.19
CA GLY A 8 3.73 0.70 -8.28
C GLY A 8 2.82 0.53 -7.07
N ILE A 9 1.58 0.13 -7.32
CA ILE A 9 0.57 -0.11 -6.29
C ILE A 9 0.11 -1.57 -6.37
N CYS A 10 0.00 -2.24 -5.22
CA CYS A 10 -0.36 -3.65 -5.08
C CYS A 10 0.49 -4.55 -6.00
N LEU A 11 -0.10 -5.20 -7.01
CA LEU A 11 0.63 -6.00 -8.01
C LEU A 11 1.76 -5.20 -8.67
N GLY A 12 1.57 -3.90 -8.91
CA GLY A 12 2.63 -3.04 -9.46
C GLY A 12 3.86 -2.97 -8.55
N ALA A 13 3.69 -2.90 -7.23
CA ALA A 13 4.79 -2.90 -6.28
C ALA A 13 5.52 -4.25 -6.25
N GLN A 14 4.77 -5.35 -6.37
CA GLN A 14 5.32 -6.70 -6.44
C GLN A 14 6.15 -6.91 -7.70
N LEU A 15 5.66 -6.45 -8.86
CA LEU A 15 6.40 -6.49 -10.12
C LEU A 15 7.68 -5.65 -10.06
N ILE A 16 7.62 -4.45 -9.48
CA ILE A 16 8.82 -3.63 -9.28
C ILE A 16 9.83 -4.37 -8.39
N SER A 17 9.39 -4.91 -7.26
CA SER A 17 10.27 -5.66 -6.37
C SER A 17 10.93 -6.82 -7.11
N HIS A 18 10.14 -7.61 -7.85
CA HIS A 18 10.64 -8.72 -8.65
C HIS A 18 11.69 -8.30 -9.69
N CYS A 19 11.42 -7.24 -10.46
CA CYS A 19 12.36 -6.68 -11.44
C CYS A 19 13.67 -6.18 -10.80
N LEU A 20 13.63 -5.77 -9.52
CA LEU A 20 14.79 -5.36 -8.74
C LEU A 20 15.49 -6.52 -8.00
N GLY A 21 15.13 -7.78 -8.33
CA GLY A 21 15.72 -8.98 -7.74
C GLY A 21 15.07 -9.42 -6.42
N GLY A 22 13.92 -8.84 -6.06
CA GLY A 22 13.11 -9.27 -4.93
C GLY A 22 12.27 -10.53 -5.24
N VAL A 23 11.65 -11.07 -4.19
CA VAL A 23 10.81 -12.26 -4.24
C VAL A 23 9.37 -11.89 -3.90
N VAL A 24 8.43 -12.37 -4.71
CA VAL A 24 6.98 -12.28 -4.44
C VAL A 24 6.52 -13.64 -3.93
N ARG A 25 5.71 -13.64 -2.87
CA ARG A 25 5.21 -14.85 -2.22
C ARG A 25 3.88 -14.59 -1.54
N LYS A 26 3.14 -15.65 -1.28
CA LYS A 26 1.94 -15.58 -0.43
C LYS A 26 2.30 -15.00 0.95
N ASN A 27 1.55 -13.99 1.38
CA ASN A 27 1.70 -13.44 2.72
C ASN A 27 1.14 -14.43 3.75
N LYS A 28 1.58 -14.32 5.01
CA LYS A 28 1.06 -15.17 6.09
C LYS A 28 -0.46 -14.98 6.26
N PHE A 29 -0.90 -13.73 6.15
CA PHE A 29 -2.31 -13.35 6.25
C PHE A 29 -2.73 -12.56 5.03
N LYS A 30 -3.96 -12.77 4.58
CA LYS A 30 -4.60 -11.94 3.57
C LYS A 30 -5.11 -10.66 4.23
N GLU A 31 -4.92 -9.51 3.57
CA GLU A 31 -5.45 -8.22 4.01
C GLU A 31 -6.49 -7.73 3.00
N VAL A 32 -7.77 -7.72 3.39
CA VAL A 32 -8.89 -7.19 2.61
C VAL A 32 -9.74 -6.28 3.49
N GLY A 33 -9.70 -4.98 3.18
CA GLY A 33 -10.42 -3.94 3.93
C GLY A 33 -9.49 -2.83 4.43
N TRP A 34 -9.96 -2.08 5.43
CA TRP A 34 -9.28 -0.89 5.94
C TRP A 34 -8.42 -1.23 7.17
N PHE A 35 -7.10 -1.10 7.03
CA PHE A 35 -6.14 -1.41 8.09
C PHE A 35 -5.06 -0.34 8.22
N PRO A 36 -4.51 -0.17 9.44
CA PRO A 36 -3.45 0.79 9.67
C PRO A 36 -2.16 0.40 8.94
N VAL A 37 -1.51 1.40 8.36
CA VAL A 37 -0.14 1.34 7.86
C VAL A 37 0.72 2.22 8.76
N SER A 38 1.82 1.66 9.26
CA SER A 38 2.78 2.36 10.12
C SER A 38 4.08 2.58 9.36
N LEU A 39 4.56 3.82 9.37
CA LEU A 39 5.85 4.19 8.80
C LEU A 39 7.00 3.63 9.65
N THR A 40 8.07 3.20 9.00
CA THR A 40 9.32 2.82 9.68
C THR A 40 10.06 4.06 10.16
N PRO A 41 11.01 3.95 11.11
CA PRO A 41 11.84 5.09 11.53
C PRO A 41 12.59 5.76 10.36
N ILE A 42 13.03 4.98 9.38
CA ILE A 42 13.69 5.50 8.16
C ILE A 42 12.74 6.38 7.35
N ALA A 43 11.45 6.03 7.28
CA ALA A 43 10.47 6.79 6.53
C ALA A 43 10.15 8.16 7.17
N TRP A 44 10.36 8.33 8.48
CA TRP A 44 10.12 9.62 9.16
C TRP A 44 11.08 10.72 8.73
N GLU A 45 12.26 10.35 8.22
CA GLU A 45 13.27 11.28 7.72
C GLU A 45 13.30 11.34 6.19
N HIS A 46 12.59 10.44 5.50
CA HIS A 46 12.63 10.35 4.05
C HIS A 46 11.77 11.45 3.40
N PRO A 47 12.29 12.26 2.45
CA PRO A 47 11.60 13.44 1.90
C PRO A 47 10.20 13.18 1.34
N ILE A 48 9.96 11.98 0.79
CA ILE A 48 8.67 11.60 0.19
C ILE A 48 7.68 11.05 1.22
N PHE A 49 8.16 10.41 2.29
CA PHE A 49 7.29 9.70 3.25
C PHE A 49 7.09 10.46 4.55
N SER A 50 8.01 11.37 4.94
CA SER A 50 7.93 12.15 6.17
C SER A 50 6.74 13.11 6.23
N ILE A 51 6.13 13.42 5.07
CA ILE A 51 4.90 14.22 4.97
C ILE A 51 3.63 13.45 5.37
N LEU A 52 3.69 12.12 5.38
CA LEU A 52 2.58 11.26 5.79
C LEU A 52 2.55 11.13 7.32
N PRO A 53 1.36 10.92 7.92
CA PRO A 53 1.28 10.57 9.34
C PRO A 53 2.10 9.32 9.66
N ALA A 54 2.67 9.24 10.86
CA ALA A 54 3.43 8.07 11.31
C ALA A 54 2.60 6.76 11.27
N THR A 55 1.28 6.86 11.43
CA THR A 55 0.33 5.79 11.17
C THR A 55 -0.94 6.39 10.56
N PHE A 56 -1.46 5.74 9.52
CA PHE A 56 -2.68 6.17 8.80
C PHE A 56 -3.47 4.95 8.33
N GLN A 57 -4.76 5.14 8.02
CA GLN A 57 -5.56 4.08 7.42
C GLN A 57 -5.33 4.01 5.91
N ALA A 58 -5.29 2.80 5.36
CA ALA A 58 -5.30 2.57 3.91
C ALA A 58 -6.23 1.42 3.55
N LEU A 59 -6.64 1.33 2.29
CA LEU A 59 -7.33 0.15 1.79
C LEU A 59 -6.29 -0.92 1.43
N HIS A 60 -6.53 -2.14 1.88
CA HIS A 60 -5.74 -3.32 1.54
C HIS A 60 -6.61 -4.28 0.75
N TRP A 61 -6.03 -4.85 -0.31
CA TRP A 61 -6.70 -5.88 -1.11
C TRP A 61 -5.66 -6.83 -1.71
N HIS A 62 -4.98 -7.61 -0.86
CA HIS A 62 -3.92 -8.52 -1.30
C HIS A 62 -3.80 -9.77 -0.43
N GLY A 63 -3.40 -10.87 -1.07
CA GLY A 63 -2.99 -12.12 -0.39
C GLY A 63 -1.49 -12.40 -0.48
N ASP A 64 -0.80 -11.76 -1.42
CA ASP A 64 0.63 -11.88 -1.62
C ASP A 64 1.38 -10.67 -1.06
N THR A 65 2.68 -10.82 -0.87
CA THR A 65 3.62 -9.78 -0.45
C THR A 65 4.92 -9.90 -1.24
N PHE A 66 5.77 -8.88 -1.16
CA PHE A 66 7.10 -8.84 -1.75
C PHE A 66 8.18 -8.78 -0.67
N SER A 67 9.41 -9.17 -0.97
CA SER A 67 10.58 -8.78 -0.18
C SER A 67 10.99 -7.34 -0.48
N ILE A 68 11.59 -6.65 0.48
CA ILE A 68 12.26 -5.36 0.21
C ILE A 68 13.49 -5.64 -0.67
N PRO A 69 13.61 -5.04 -1.87
CA PRO A 69 14.78 -5.22 -2.72
C PRO A 69 16.07 -4.76 -2.03
N GLY A 70 17.23 -5.37 -2.32
CA GLY A 70 18.44 -5.20 -1.51
C GLY A 70 19.00 -3.78 -1.37
N ARG A 71 18.68 -2.84 -2.29
CA ARG A 71 19.05 -1.41 -2.18
C ARG A 71 17.86 -0.49 -1.94
N ALA A 72 16.70 -1.06 -1.68
CA ALA A 72 15.50 -0.30 -1.36
C ALA A 72 15.43 -0.04 0.14
N LEU A 73 14.91 1.12 0.49
CA LEU A 73 14.57 1.47 1.86
C LEU A 73 13.18 0.92 2.19
N HIS A 74 13.06 0.24 3.34
CA HIS A 74 11.78 -0.23 3.86
C HIS A 74 11.04 0.92 4.54
N MET A 75 9.87 1.27 4.01
CA MET A 75 9.18 2.51 4.43
C MET A 75 7.96 2.30 5.31
N ALA A 76 7.28 1.16 5.20
CA ALA A 76 6.07 0.93 5.97
C ALA A 76 5.80 -0.55 6.20
N SER A 77 5.04 -0.82 7.27
CA SER A 77 4.52 -2.13 7.66
C SER A 77 3.09 -2.03 8.18
N SER A 78 2.35 -3.13 8.14
CA SER A 78 1.13 -3.35 8.91
C SER A 78 1.35 -4.50 9.89
N GLU A 79 0.36 -4.77 10.74
CA GLU A 79 0.40 -5.91 11.66
C GLU A 79 0.49 -7.25 10.92
N ALA A 80 -0.22 -7.36 9.79
CA ALA A 80 -0.34 -8.61 9.03
C ALA A 80 0.69 -8.75 7.90
N CYS A 81 1.28 -7.65 7.43
CA CYS A 81 2.27 -7.62 6.37
C CYS A 81 3.41 -6.67 6.72
N HIS A 82 4.62 -7.23 6.88
CA HIS A 82 5.80 -6.43 7.20
C HIS A 82 6.20 -5.48 6.06
N ASN A 83 6.00 -5.89 4.80
CA ASN A 83 6.50 -5.17 3.63
C ASN A 83 5.36 -4.41 2.94
N GLN A 84 4.95 -3.28 3.53
CA GLN A 84 3.86 -2.46 2.98
C GLN A 84 4.36 -1.40 2.00
N ALA A 85 5.58 -0.90 2.15
CA ALA A 85 6.15 0.06 1.21
C ALA A 85 7.68 0.01 1.12
N PHE A 86 8.21 0.38 -0.05
CA PHE A 86 9.63 0.61 -0.25
C PHE A 86 9.93 1.76 -1.21
N VAL A 87 11.14 2.31 -1.11
CA VAL A 87 11.70 3.27 -2.08
C VAL A 87 13.04 2.77 -2.59
N TYR A 88 13.27 2.82 -3.89
CA TYR A 88 14.53 2.48 -4.53
C TYR A 88 15.05 3.67 -5.34
N GLY A 89 16.27 4.11 -5.03
CA GLY A 89 16.97 5.19 -5.74
C GLY A 89 16.19 6.50 -5.81
N ASP A 90 15.45 6.84 -4.74
CA ASP A 90 14.64 8.06 -4.56
C ASP A 90 13.57 8.35 -5.64
N ARG A 91 13.29 7.39 -6.51
CA ARG A 91 12.41 7.59 -7.68
C ARG A 91 11.42 6.47 -7.92
N VAL A 92 11.71 5.28 -7.41
CA VAL A 92 10.87 4.10 -7.59
C VAL A 92 10.21 3.77 -6.26
N ILE A 93 8.89 3.86 -6.20
CA ILE A 93 8.09 3.66 -5.00
C ILE A 93 7.20 2.44 -5.23
N GLY A 94 7.21 1.51 -4.28
CA GLY A 94 6.25 0.41 -4.22
C GLY A 94 5.36 0.56 -2.99
N LEU A 95 4.04 0.54 -3.20
CA LEU A 95 3.02 0.50 -2.14
C LEU A 95 2.21 -0.79 -2.27
N GLN A 96 2.11 -1.58 -1.21
CA GLN A 96 1.29 -2.79 -1.21
C GLN A 96 -0.20 -2.47 -0.96
N PHE A 97 -0.47 -1.36 -0.27
CA PHE A 97 -1.79 -0.81 0.03
C PHE A 97 -2.24 0.22 -1.03
N HIS A 98 -3.51 0.58 -0.98
CA HIS A 98 -4.17 1.49 -1.92
C HIS A 98 -4.53 2.83 -1.26
N LEU A 99 -4.01 3.92 -1.84
CA LEU A 99 -4.41 5.30 -1.51
C LEU A 99 -5.20 5.96 -2.64
N GLU A 100 -5.19 5.36 -3.83
CA GLU A 100 -5.83 5.81 -5.06
C GLU A 100 -7.30 5.40 -5.18
N THR A 101 -7.78 4.56 -4.24
CA THR A 101 -9.13 4.04 -4.30
C THR A 101 -10.16 5.15 -4.17
N THR A 102 -11.13 5.13 -5.09
CA THR A 102 -12.33 5.95 -5.05
C THR A 102 -13.52 5.13 -4.57
N GLU A 103 -14.63 5.78 -4.20
CA GLU A 103 -15.87 5.07 -3.84
C GLU A 103 -16.32 4.11 -4.95
N LYS A 104 -16.30 4.59 -6.21
CA LYS A 104 -16.62 3.75 -7.37
C LYS A 104 -15.63 2.58 -7.50
N GLY A 105 -14.32 2.85 -7.37
CA GLY A 105 -13.30 1.81 -7.48
C GLY A 105 -13.43 0.73 -6.39
N LEU A 106 -13.82 1.13 -5.18
CA LEU A 106 -14.12 0.20 -4.08
C LEU A 106 -15.33 -0.69 -4.42
N GLU A 107 -16.43 -0.11 -4.90
CA GLU A 107 -17.59 -0.91 -5.28
C GLU A 107 -17.29 -1.83 -6.48
N ASP A 108 -16.49 -1.37 -7.44
CA ASP A 108 -16.09 -2.16 -8.60
C ASP A 108 -15.24 -3.38 -8.18
N ILE A 109 -14.26 -3.22 -7.28
CA ILE A 109 -13.44 -4.35 -6.81
C ILE A 109 -14.25 -5.32 -5.92
N MET A 110 -15.13 -4.79 -5.06
CA MET A 110 -16.02 -5.63 -4.24
C MET A 110 -16.96 -6.49 -5.10
N LYS A 111 -17.46 -5.95 -6.21
CA LYS A 111 -18.33 -6.69 -7.14
C LYS A 111 -17.55 -7.64 -8.05
N GLY A 112 -16.35 -7.26 -8.47
CA GLY A 112 -15.50 -8.07 -9.35
C GLY A 112 -14.86 -9.26 -8.65
N SER A 113 -14.63 -9.15 -7.33
CA SER A 113 -13.94 -10.16 -6.53
C SER A 113 -14.67 -10.46 -5.21
N PRO A 114 -15.93 -10.92 -5.23
CA PRO A 114 -16.70 -11.15 -4.01
C PRO A 114 -16.05 -12.19 -3.09
N GLY A 115 -15.45 -13.23 -3.67
CA GLY A 115 -14.72 -14.27 -2.93
C GLY A 115 -13.49 -13.75 -2.20
N ASP A 116 -13.01 -12.53 -2.50
CA ASP A 116 -11.89 -11.98 -1.76
C ASP A 116 -12.24 -11.58 -0.33
N MET A 117 -13.51 -11.26 -0.09
CA MET A 117 -14.04 -10.83 1.21
C MET A 117 -14.62 -12.01 2.01
N GLU A 118 -14.55 -13.23 1.48
CA GLU A 118 -14.91 -14.44 2.21
C GLU A 118 -13.79 -14.74 3.22
N ALA A 119 -14.04 -14.44 4.49
CA ALA A 119 -13.13 -14.80 5.57
C ALA A 119 -13.21 -16.32 5.82
N GLY A 120 -12.09 -17.02 5.70
CA GLY A 120 -11.97 -18.39 6.18
C GLY A 120 -11.73 -18.46 7.68
N ASP A 121 -11.73 -19.68 8.23
CA ASP A 121 -11.35 -19.91 9.62
C ASP A 121 -9.92 -19.41 9.87
N GLY A 122 -9.78 -18.40 10.74
CA GLY A 122 -8.50 -17.81 11.11
C GLY A 122 -8.05 -16.59 10.28
N ASP A 123 -8.88 -16.10 9.34
CA ASP A 123 -8.60 -14.86 8.62
C ASP A 123 -8.90 -13.62 9.49
N LEU A 124 -7.87 -13.13 10.18
CA LEU A 124 -7.97 -11.99 11.10
C LEU A 124 -8.05 -10.63 10.40
N TYR A 125 -7.63 -10.55 9.13
CA TYR A 125 -7.49 -9.30 8.39
C TYR A 125 -8.33 -9.26 7.11
N VAL A 126 -9.47 -9.97 7.11
CA VAL A 126 -10.50 -9.88 6.07
C VAL A 126 -11.76 -9.25 6.71
N GLN A 127 -12.11 -8.04 6.29
CA GLN A 127 -13.29 -7.35 6.79
C GLN A 127 -14.55 -7.76 6.04
N HIS A 128 -15.66 -7.87 6.77
CA HIS A 128 -16.98 -8.07 6.16
C HIS A 128 -17.32 -6.90 5.21
N PRO A 129 -17.98 -7.15 4.07
CA PRO A 129 -18.33 -6.11 3.09
C PRO A 129 -19.03 -4.87 3.69
N ASP A 130 -19.91 -5.06 4.68
CA ASP A 130 -20.61 -3.96 5.33
C ASP A 130 -19.67 -3.06 6.14
N ILE A 131 -18.67 -3.63 6.80
CA ILE A 131 -17.65 -2.88 7.54
C ILE A 131 -16.77 -2.08 6.57
N ILE A 132 -16.41 -2.68 5.42
CA ILE A 132 -15.64 -2.00 4.38
C ILE A 132 -16.39 -0.76 3.87
N ARG A 133 -17.70 -0.88 3.62
CA ARG A 133 -18.56 0.23 3.18
C ARG A 133 -18.85 1.25 4.26
N GLU A 134 -18.99 0.83 5.52
CA GLU A 134 -19.18 1.75 6.62
C GLU A 134 -17.96 2.65 6.79
N LYS A 135 -16.77 2.05 6.84
CA LYS A 135 -15.50 2.76 7.01
C LYS A 135 -15.16 3.67 5.83
N SER A 136 -15.50 3.28 4.60
CA SER A 136 -15.15 4.07 3.40
C SER A 136 -15.73 5.49 3.43
N ARG A 137 -16.90 5.69 4.06
CA ARG A 137 -17.56 7.00 4.20
C ARG A 137 -16.65 8.06 4.84
N ASN A 138 -15.75 7.65 5.72
CA ASN A 138 -14.83 8.55 6.42
C ASN A 138 -13.39 8.45 5.89
N LEU A 139 -12.97 7.26 5.43
CA LEU A 139 -11.56 7.01 5.09
C LEU A 139 -11.17 7.41 3.67
N LEU A 140 -12.12 7.46 2.72
CA LEU A 140 -11.82 7.84 1.33
C LEU A 140 -11.22 9.26 1.24
N GLY A 141 -11.68 10.18 2.08
CA GLY A 141 -11.13 11.54 2.16
C GLY A 141 -9.69 11.56 2.70
N GLU A 142 -9.42 10.76 3.74
CA GLU A 142 -8.10 10.65 4.37
C GLU A 142 -7.07 10.06 3.40
N ILE A 143 -7.37 8.93 2.76
CA ILE A 143 -6.42 8.29 1.84
C ILE A 143 -6.15 9.16 0.62
N ARG A 144 -7.16 9.90 0.14
CA ARG A 144 -7.00 10.83 -0.97
C ARG A 144 -6.09 12.00 -0.58
N ALA A 145 -6.23 12.55 0.63
CA ALA A 145 -5.34 13.59 1.12
C ALA A 145 -3.89 13.08 1.25
N ASN A 146 -3.71 11.86 1.74
CA ASN A 146 -2.39 11.22 1.85
C ASN A 146 -1.78 10.95 0.46
N LEU A 147 -2.57 10.50 -0.51
CA LEU A 147 -2.12 10.33 -1.89
C LEU A 147 -1.60 11.65 -2.47
N PHE A 148 -2.35 12.75 -2.32
CA PHE A 148 -1.91 14.04 -2.86
C PHE A 148 -0.63 14.53 -2.20
N LYS A 149 -0.50 14.42 -0.88
CA LYS A 149 0.75 14.73 -0.17
C LYS A 149 1.94 13.94 -0.71
N LEU A 150 1.76 12.63 -0.91
CA LEU A 150 2.79 11.76 -1.47
C LEU A 150 3.16 12.18 -2.90
N MET A 151 2.16 12.47 -3.74
CA MET A 151 2.37 12.88 -5.13
C MET A 151 3.04 14.25 -5.26
N ASP A 152 2.70 15.19 -4.39
CA ASP A 152 3.35 16.50 -4.30
C ASP A 152 4.81 16.35 -3.86
N ALA A 153 5.09 15.52 -2.84
CA ALA A 153 6.46 15.25 -2.42
C ALA A 153 7.29 14.54 -3.52
N VAL A 154 6.69 13.63 -4.28
CA VAL A 154 7.31 13.02 -5.47
C VAL A 154 7.61 14.05 -6.56
N LYS A 155 6.75 15.05 -6.73
CA LYS A 155 6.96 16.14 -7.69
C LYS A 155 8.09 17.06 -7.24
N ASP A 156 8.17 17.38 -5.96
CA ASP A 156 9.16 18.29 -5.40
C ASP A 156 10.54 17.64 -5.27
N ALA A 157 10.60 16.31 -5.13
CA ALA A 157 11.84 15.53 -5.16
C ALA A 157 12.44 15.37 -6.58
N ARG A 158 11.79 15.92 -7.62
CA ARG A 158 12.33 15.91 -8.98
C ARG A 158 13.53 16.87 -9.06
N PRO A 159 14.68 16.43 -9.57
CA PRO A 159 15.80 17.32 -9.85
C PRO A 159 15.47 18.33 -10.96
#